data_AF-W1YI86-F1
#
_entry.id   AF-W1YI86-F1
#
_cell.length_a   1.000
_cell.length_b   1.000
_cell.length_c   1.000
_cell.angle_alpha   90.00
_cell.angle_beta   90.00
_cell.angle_gamma   90.00
#
_symmetry.space_group_name_H-M   'P 1'
#
loop_
_entity.id
_entity.type
_entity.pdbx_description
1 polymer ?
#
loop_
_entity_poly.entity_id
_entity_poly.type
_entity_poly.pdbx_seq_one_letter_code
_entity_poly.pdbx_strand_id
1 'polypeptide(L)'
;GMHISKKITDEAVRAKLQELAAPYVQEGCGFIIRTAAAKASADEIGRDMEYLWRTWQHVLKRFKVAKSGTDLYSDADFWFRLVRDYAHRNVGEIIVDSDMGESRLLDLLGHGPTSQQIKVTRHRGS
;
A
#
# COMPACT_ATOMS: atom_id res chain seq x y z
N GLY A 1 15.61 -0.50 14.08
CA GLY A 1 15.74 0.91 14.55
C GLY A 1 14.65 1.78 13.94
N MET A 2 14.20 2.84 14.62
CA MET A 2 13.07 3.67 14.19
C MET A 2 13.50 5.13 14.03
N HIS A 3 13.12 5.75 12.91
CA HIS A 3 13.36 7.16 12.64
C HIS A 3 12.07 7.88 12.29
N ILE A 4 11.96 9.14 12.68
CA ILE A 4 10.80 9.98 12.38
C ILE A 4 11.25 11.12 11.47
N SER A 5 10.49 11.39 10.41
CA SER A 5 10.74 12.47 9.46
C SER A 5 11.07 13.78 10.18
N LYS A 6 12.14 14.46 9.76
CA LYS A 6 12.55 15.78 10.28
C LYS A 6 11.51 16.87 10.03
N LYS A 7 10.56 16.64 9.10
CA LYS A 7 9.44 17.57 8.83
C LYS A 7 8.35 17.53 9.90
N ILE A 8 8.34 16.52 10.77
CA ILE A 8 7.49 16.47 11.96
C ILE A 8 8.30 17.07 13.10
N THR A 9 8.05 18.34 13.41
CA THR A 9 8.81 19.14 14.38
C THR A 9 8.17 19.17 15.77
N ASP A 10 6.87 18.84 15.86
CA ASP A 10 6.15 18.78 17.14
C ASP A 10 6.60 17.54 17.94
N GLU A 11 7.23 17.78 19.09
CA GLU A 11 7.80 16.71 19.91
C GLU A 11 6.73 15.80 20.53
N ALA A 12 5.55 16.32 20.87
CA ALA A 12 4.45 15.52 21.40
C ALA A 12 3.92 14.55 20.33
N VAL A 13 3.81 15.01 19.08
CA VAL A 13 3.44 14.15 17.94
C VAL A 13 4.51 13.09 17.70
N ARG A 14 5.79 13.45 17.77
CA ARG A 14 6.91 12.50 17.60
C ARG A 14 6.88 11.41 18.67
N ALA A 15 6.73 11.79 19.93
CA ALA A 15 6.65 10.86 21.05
C ALA A 15 5.46 9.89 20.89
N LYS A 16 4.28 10.41 20.52
CA LYS A 16 3.10 9.58 20.25
C LYS A 16 3.32 8.60 19.11
N LEU A 17 3.89 9.05 17.99
CA LEU A 17 4.19 8.18 16.84
C LEU A 17 5.20 7.09 17.20
N GLN A 18 6.20 7.43 18.02
CA GLN A 18 7.19 6.48 18.51
C GLN A 18 6.55 5.40 19.39
N GLU A 19 5.68 5.80 20.32
CA GLU A 19 4.95 4.88 21.19
C GLU A 19 4.04 3.93 20.38
N LEU A 20 3.28 4.47 19.44
CA LEU A 20 2.37 3.69 18.60
C LEU A 20 3.09 2.70 17.69
N ALA A 21 4.25 3.07 17.15
CA ALA A 21 5.00 2.24 16.22
C ALA A 21 5.94 1.23 16.90
N ALA A 22 6.38 1.49 18.14
CA ALA A 22 7.35 0.67 18.85
C ALA A 22 6.99 -0.84 18.92
N PRO A 23 5.73 -1.24 19.18
CA PRO A 23 5.35 -2.66 19.25
C PRO A 23 5.55 -3.43 17.94
N TYR A 24 5.60 -2.73 16.81
CA TYR A 24 5.70 -3.33 15.48
C TYR A 24 7.14 -3.46 14.98
N VAL A 25 8.12 -2.85 15.67
CA VAL A 25 9.53 -2.89 15.27
C VAL A 25 10.12 -4.26 15.57
N GLN A 26 10.42 -5.03 14.53
CA GLN A 26 11.07 -6.34 14.63
C GLN A 26 12.59 -6.21 14.69
N GLU A 27 13.25 -7.19 15.31
CA GLU A 27 14.71 -7.26 15.35
C GLU A 27 15.30 -7.34 13.93
N GLY A 28 16.43 -6.66 13.70
CA GLY A 28 17.05 -6.57 12.38
C GLY A 28 16.30 -5.70 11.36
N CYS A 29 15.12 -5.19 11.70
CA CYS A 29 14.33 -4.33 10.82
C CYS A 29 14.34 -2.87 11.31
N GLY A 30 14.10 -1.95 10.38
CA GLY A 30 13.97 -0.54 10.69
C GLY A 30 12.84 0.13 9.95
N PHE A 31 12.23 1.11 10.61
CA PHE A 31 11.09 1.86 10.09
C PHE A 31 11.42 3.35 10.03
N ILE A 32 10.89 4.01 8.99
CA ILE A 32 10.95 5.46 8.83
C ILE A 32 9.52 5.99 8.79
N ILE A 33 9.12 6.68 9.86
CA ILE A 33 7.82 7.32 9.95
C ILE A 33 7.83 8.60 9.10
N ARG A 34 7.01 8.61 8.05
CA ARG A 34 6.93 9.70 7.07
C ARG A 34 6.01 10.83 7.54
N THR A 35 6.13 12.01 6.93
CA THR A 35 5.34 13.20 7.29
C THR A 35 3.83 12.98 7.25
N ALA A 36 3.34 12.08 6.37
CA ALA A 36 1.93 11.71 6.29
C ALA A 36 1.37 11.10 7.58
N ALA A 37 2.20 10.43 8.38
CA ALA A 37 1.79 9.81 9.63
C ALA A 37 1.44 10.82 10.73
N ALA A 38 1.84 12.09 10.59
CA ALA A 38 1.61 13.12 11.62
C ALA A 38 0.13 13.33 12.01
N LYS A 39 -0.80 12.97 11.10
CA LYS A 39 -2.25 13.05 11.33
C LYS A 39 -2.93 11.67 11.36
N ALA A 40 -2.16 10.60 11.30
CA ALA A 40 -2.71 9.25 11.28
C ALA A 40 -3.19 8.84 12.68
N SER A 41 -4.29 8.10 12.71
CA SER A 41 -4.79 7.40 13.89
C SER A 41 -3.90 6.21 14.27
N ALA A 42 -4.04 5.74 15.51
CA ALA A 42 -3.33 4.55 15.98
C ALA A 42 -3.61 3.33 15.10
N ASP A 43 -4.87 3.14 14.71
CA ASP A 43 -5.28 2.02 13.86
C ASP A 43 -4.67 2.12 12.44
N GLU A 44 -4.57 3.31 11.86
CA GLU A 44 -3.92 3.50 10.57
C GLU A 44 -2.44 3.16 10.61
N ILE A 45 -1.74 3.56 11.68
CA ILE A 45 -0.32 3.21 11.87
C ILE A 45 -0.17 1.70 12.04
N GLY A 46 -0.99 1.08 12.90
CA GLY A 46 -0.94 -0.37 13.12
C GLY A 46 -1.18 -1.16 11.83
N ARG A 47 -2.21 -0.80 11.05
CA ARG A 47 -2.50 -1.42 9.76
C ARG A 47 -1.36 -1.27 8.76
N ASP A 48 -0.75 -0.08 8.67
CA ASP A 48 0.37 0.15 7.74
C ASP A 48 1.61 -0.66 8.13
N MET A 49 1.94 -0.70 9.42
CA MET A 49 3.08 -1.46 9.93
C MET A 49 2.90 -2.97 9.72
N GLU A 50 1.71 -3.51 10.00
CA GLU A 50 1.39 -4.91 9.76
C GLU A 50 1.42 -5.25 8.26
N TYR A 51 0.89 -4.36 7.42
CA TYR A 51 0.95 -4.51 5.96
C TYR A 51 2.40 -4.59 5.45
N LEU A 52 3.27 -3.68 5.90
CA LEU A 52 4.68 -3.67 5.53
C LEU A 52 5.38 -4.95 6.00
N TRP A 53 5.10 -5.40 7.22
CA TRP A 53 5.66 -6.64 7.75
C TRP A 53 5.22 -7.87 6.95
N ARG A 54 3.92 -8.01 6.67
CA ARG A 54 3.38 -9.12 5.87
C ARG A 54 3.98 -9.13 4.46
N THR A 55 4.10 -7.95 3.86
CA THR A 55 4.73 -7.80 2.54
C THR A 55 6.17 -8.29 2.58
N TRP A 56 6.95 -7.86 3.58
CA TRP A 56 8.33 -8.30 3.76
C TRP A 56 8.45 -9.81 3.95
N GLN A 57 7.60 -10.41 4.79
CA GLN A 57 7.57 -11.87 4.99
C GLN A 57 7.27 -12.62 3.69
N HIS A 58 6.38 -12.09 2.85
CA HIS A 58 6.09 -12.66 1.54
C HIS A 58 7.31 -12.59 0.60
N VAL A 59 8.01 -11.45 0.56
CA VAL A 59 9.26 -11.29 -0.22
C VAL A 59 10.32 -12.28 0.26
N LEU A 60 10.52 -12.40 1.57
CA LEU A 60 11.47 -13.35 2.16
C LEU A 60 11.14 -14.81 1.80
N LYS A 61 9.86 -15.18 1.84
CA LYS A 61 9.42 -16.53 1.46
C LYS A 61 9.73 -16.82 -0.01
N ARG A 62 9.48 -15.86 -0.91
CA ARG A 62 9.77 -15.98 -2.34
C ARG A 62 11.28 -16.03 -2.60
N PHE A 63 12.05 -15.18 -1.92
CA PHE A 63 13.52 -15.14 -2.03
C PHE A 63 14.15 -16.51 -1.77
N LYS A 64 13.69 -17.24 -0.75
CA LYS A 64 14.24 -18.57 -0.37
C LYS A 64 14.17 -19.62 -1.47
N VAL A 65 13.25 -19.50 -2.42
CA VAL A 65 13.02 -20.49 -3.48
C VAL A 65 13.28 -19.95 -4.89
N ALA A 66 13.59 -18.66 -5.00
CA ALA A 66 13.75 -17.99 -6.27
C ALA A 66 15.09 -18.31 -6.92
N LYS A 67 15.08 -18.46 -8.25
CA LYS A 67 16.30 -18.51 -9.04
C LYS A 67 16.84 -17.09 -9.24
N SER A 68 18.15 -16.99 -9.49
CA SER A 68 18.76 -15.71 -9.87
C SER A 68 18.01 -15.07 -11.04
N GLY A 69 17.79 -13.75 -10.98
CA GLY A 69 17.04 -12.99 -11.98
C GLY A 69 15.51 -13.04 -11.85
N THR A 70 14.96 -13.67 -10.80
CA THR A 70 13.51 -13.68 -10.55
C THR A 70 13.05 -12.38 -9.88
N ASP A 71 11.99 -11.75 -10.38
CA ASP A 71 11.33 -10.65 -9.68
C ASP A 71 10.56 -11.15 -8.44
N LEU A 72 10.93 -10.62 -7.28
CA LEU A 72 10.39 -11.03 -5.98
C LEU A 72 9.27 -10.12 -5.50
N TYR A 73 9.34 -8.86 -5.86
CA TYR A 73 8.43 -7.81 -5.45
C TYR A 73 8.52 -6.65 -6.43
N SER A 74 7.44 -6.42 -7.15
CA SER A 74 7.23 -5.18 -7.88
C SER A 74 6.45 -4.23 -6.96
N ASP A 75 6.83 -2.95 -6.95
CA ASP A 75 6.08 -1.93 -6.20
C ASP A 75 4.60 -1.91 -6.63
N ALA A 76 3.73 -1.38 -5.78
CA ALA A 76 2.30 -1.33 -6.04
C ALA A 76 2.05 -0.81 -7.46
N ASP A 77 1.51 -1.72 -8.28
CA ASP A 77 1.25 -1.51 -9.69
C ASP A 77 0.50 -0.18 -9.84
N PHE A 78 0.79 0.58 -10.88
CA PHE A 78 0.18 1.90 -11.12
C PHE A 78 -1.34 1.90 -10.83
N TRP A 79 -2.00 0.79 -11.16
CA TRP A 79 -3.40 0.48 -10.90
C TRP A 79 -3.83 0.60 -9.43
N PHE A 80 -3.02 0.15 -8.47
CA PHE A 80 -3.35 0.25 -7.05
C PHE A 80 -3.38 1.71 -6.56
N ARG A 81 -2.40 2.51 -7.00
CA ARG A 81 -2.36 3.95 -6.68
C ARG A 81 -3.54 4.68 -7.32
N LEU A 82 -3.85 4.35 -8.57
CA LEU A 82 -4.99 4.92 -9.29
C LEU A 82 -6.32 4.60 -8.58
N VAL A 83 -6.55 3.35 -8.18
CA VAL A 83 -7.76 2.96 -7.44
C VAL A 83 -7.82 3.68 -6.09
N ARG A 84 -6.76 3.66 -5.28
CA ARG A 84 -6.74 4.35 -3.97
C ARG A 84 -7.01 5.85 -4.07
N ASP A 85 -6.40 6.52 -5.04
CA ASP A 85 -6.41 7.99 -5.11
C ASP A 85 -7.71 8.54 -5.74
N TYR A 86 -8.40 7.72 -6.57
CA TYR A 86 -9.55 8.15 -7.35
C TYR A 86 -10.86 7.43 -7.03
N ALA A 87 -10.86 6.22 -6.45
CA ALA A 87 -12.10 5.47 -6.18
C ALA A 87 -13.08 6.22 -5.24
N HIS A 88 -12.56 7.04 -4.33
CA HIS A 88 -13.37 7.85 -3.43
C HIS A 88 -14.01 9.09 -4.08
N ARG A 89 -13.71 9.42 -5.34
CA ARG A 89 -14.13 10.67 -6.02
C ARG A 89 -15.43 10.58 -6.82
N ASN A 90 -16.34 9.65 -6.49
CA ASN A 90 -17.56 9.39 -7.27
C ASN A 90 -17.27 9.04 -8.74
N VAL A 91 -16.22 8.25 -8.97
CA VAL A 91 -15.83 7.77 -10.31
C VAL A 91 -16.80 6.67 -10.73
N GLY A 92 -17.50 6.85 -11.86
CA GLY A 92 -18.48 5.86 -12.36
C GLY A 92 -17.90 4.81 -13.31
N GLU A 93 -16.84 5.14 -14.05
CA GLU A 93 -16.25 4.23 -15.04
C GLU A 93 -14.74 4.48 -15.20
N ILE A 94 -13.96 3.40 -15.38
CA ILE A 94 -12.55 3.40 -15.76
C ILE A 94 -12.44 2.73 -17.14
N ILE A 95 -11.88 3.45 -18.12
CA ILE A 95 -11.65 2.94 -19.47
C ILE A 95 -10.17 2.59 -19.63
N VAL A 96 -9.89 1.36 -20.10
CA VAL A 96 -8.53 0.84 -20.26
C VAL A 96 -8.34 0.19 -21.63
N ASP A 97 -7.15 0.34 -22.20
CA ASP A 97 -6.77 -0.13 -23.54
C ASP A 97 -5.84 -1.35 -23.53
N SER A 98 -5.49 -1.88 -22.34
CA SER A 98 -4.60 -3.03 -22.18
C SER A 98 -5.27 -4.19 -21.41
N ASP A 99 -5.03 -5.41 -21.88
CA ASP A 99 -5.48 -6.65 -21.22
C ASP A 99 -4.99 -6.76 -19.78
N MET A 100 -3.72 -6.41 -19.57
CA MET A 100 -3.08 -6.44 -18.26
C MET A 100 -3.74 -5.42 -17.31
N GLY A 101 -4.02 -4.19 -17.79
CA GLY A 101 -4.64 -3.17 -16.97
C GLY A 101 -6.08 -3.50 -16.58
N GLU A 102 -6.85 -4.07 -17.51
CA GLU A 102 -8.22 -4.57 -17.25
C GLU A 102 -8.22 -5.65 -16.17
N SER A 103 -7.39 -6.68 -16.33
CA SER A 103 -7.25 -7.78 -15.36
C SER A 103 -6.86 -7.26 -13.97
N ARG A 104 -5.86 -6.37 -13.91
CA ARG A 104 -5.41 -5.76 -12.65
C ARG A 104 -6.49 -4.92 -11.96
N LEU A 105 -7.25 -4.13 -12.70
CA LEU A 105 -8.32 -3.30 -12.13
C LEU A 105 -9.46 -4.14 -11.56
N LEU A 106 -9.84 -5.22 -12.25
CA LEU A 106 -10.86 -6.15 -11.76
C LEU A 106 -10.42 -6.87 -10.49
N ASP A 107 -9.17 -7.34 -10.43
CA ASP A 107 -8.59 -7.93 -9.22
C ASP A 107 -8.61 -6.96 -8.03
N LEU A 108 -8.27 -5.69 -8.29
CA LEU A 108 -8.13 -4.65 -7.25
C LEU A 108 -9.46 -4.11 -6.74
N LEU A 109 -10.45 -3.96 -7.62
CA LEU A 109 -11.79 -3.48 -7.24
C LEU A 109 -12.61 -4.56 -6.53
N GLY A 110 -12.08 -5.78 -6.42
CA GLY A 110 -12.52 -6.80 -5.47
C GLY A 110 -14.03 -7.01 -5.49
N HIS A 111 -14.54 -7.83 -6.41
CA HIS A 111 -15.94 -8.28 -6.33
C HIS A 111 -16.18 -9.03 -5.00
N GLY A 112 -16.64 -8.29 -4.00
CA GLY A 112 -17.10 -8.72 -2.70
C GLY A 112 -18.30 -7.85 -2.27
N PRO A 113 -19.07 -8.24 -1.23
CA PRO A 113 -20.46 -7.80 -1.03
C PRO A 113 -20.66 -6.32 -0.70
N THR A 114 -19.60 -5.51 -0.54
CA THR A 114 -19.68 -4.21 0.15
C THR A 114 -18.85 -3.06 -0.42
N SER A 115 -18.44 -3.02 -1.69
CA SER A 115 -17.70 -1.84 -2.21
C SER A 115 -18.02 -1.43 -3.65
N GLN A 116 -18.72 -0.29 -3.77
CA GLN A 116 -18.80 0.73 -4.86
C GLN A 116 -18.80 0.34 -6.36
N GLN A 117 -19.66 1.06 -7.10
CA GLN A 117 -20.15 0.86 -8.48
C GLN A 117 -19.19 1.29 -9.62
N ILE A 118 -17.88 1.09 -9.52
CA ILE A 118 -16.96 1.55 -10.59
C ILE A 118 -16.90 0.52 -11.71
N LYS A 119 -17.46 0.85 -12.87
CA LYS A 119 -17.42 -0.01 -14.06
C LYS A 119 -16.04 0.04 -14.71
N VAL A 120 -15.48 -1.11 -15.11
CA VAL A 120 -14.25 -1.18 -15.92
C VAL A 120 -14.64 -1.54 -17.35
N THR A 121 -14.26 -0.72 -18.32
CA THR A 121 -14.58 -0.93 -19.74
C THR A 121 -13.32 -0.98 -20.58
N ARG A 122 -13.21 -1.99 -21.44
CA ARG A 122 -12.13 -2.10 -22.43
C ARG A 122 -12.41 -1.22 -23.64
N HIS A 123 -11.48 -0.34 -23.96
CA HIS A 123 -11.45 0.34 -25.25
C HIS A 123 -10.59 -0.45 -26.23
N ARG A 124 -11.19 -0.89 -27.34
CA ARG A 124 -10.46 -1.41 -28.49
C ARG A 124 -10.49 -0.29 -29.52
N GLY A 125 -9.36 0.37 -29.76
CA GLY A 125 -9.27 1.43 -30.76
C GLY A 125 -9.80 0.94 -32.11
N SER A 126 -10.59 1.80 -32.76
CA SER A 126 -11.08 1.64 -34.14
C SER A 126 -9.99 1.91 -35.16
#